data_AF-A0A7C7SZH5-F1
#
_entry.id   AF-A0A7C7SZH5-F1
#
_cell.length_a   1.000
_cell.length_b   1.000
_cell.length_c   1.000
_cell.angle_alpha   90.00
_cell.angle_beta   90.00
_cell.angle_gamma   90.00
#
_symmetry.space_group_name_H-M   'P 1'
#
loop_
_entity.id
_entity.type
_entity.pdbx_description
1 polymer ?
#
loop_
_entity_poly.entity_id
_entity_poly.type
_entity_poly.pdbx_seq_one_letter_code
_entity_poly.pdbx_strand_id
1 'polypeptide(L)'
;MKKILLVAAATLAMGSVQANPFDALGCSGCHGTGGKSAIPTYPSLAKSARPNLDVVKELKDFQSGARKDPTMAAMAAMAAGQEQAIADYLAGQ
;
A
#
# COMPACT_ATOMS: atom_id res chain seq x y z
N MET A 1 -40.19 -40.53 -21.62
CA MET A 1 -38.79 -40.37 -21.18
C MET A 1 -38.31 -38.97 -21.56
N LYS A 2 -38.41 -37.98 -20.64
CA LYS A 2 -38.01 -36.59 -20.91
C LYS A 2 -36.72 -36.33 -20.13
N LYS A 3 -35.61 -36.13 -20.86
CA LYS A 3 -34.27 -35.90 -20.30
C LYS A 3 -34.24 -34.52 -19.65
N ILE A 4 -34.03 -34.46 -18.34
CA ILE A 4 -33.85 -33.20 -17.60
C ILE A 4 -32.36 -32.86 -17.70
N LEU A 5 -32.06 -31.78 -18.44
CA LEU A 5 -30.72 -31.18 -18.49
C LEU A 5 -30.49 -30.40 -17.19
N LEU A 6 -29.48 -30.82 -16.44
CA LEU A 6 -28.92 -30.07 -15.30
C LEU A 6 -28.13 -28.87 -15.84
N VAL A 7 -28.58 -27.66 -15.51
CA VAL A 7 -27.81 -26.43 -15.68
C VAL A 7 -26.95 -26.26 -14.43
N ALA A 8 -25.63 -26.41 -14.57
CA ALA A 8 -24.69 -26.04 -13.53
C ALA A 8 -24.62 -24.50 -13.44
N ALA A 9 -25.12 -23.93 -12.35
CA ALA A 9 -24.93 -22.52 -12.05
C ALA A 9 -23.48 -22.31 -11.62
N ALA A 10 -22.68 -21.68 -12.48
CA ALA A 10 -21.36 -21.19 -12.12
C ALA A 10 -21.52 -19.98 -11.20
N THR A 11 -21.15 -20.14 -9.93
CA THR A 11 -21.02 -19.01 -9.00
C THR A 11 -19.80 -18.18 -9.40
N LEU A 12 -20.04 -16.99 -9.95
CA LEU A 12 -18.98 -15.98 -10.06
C LEU A 12 -18.64 -15.50 -8.65
N ALA A 13 -17.50 -15.97 -8.11
CA ALA A 13 -16.90 -15.35 -6.95
C ALA A 13 -16.43 -13.95 -7.34
N MET A 14 -17.19 -12.92 -6.93
CA MET A 14 -16.71 -11.55 -6.91
C MET A 14 -15.60 -11.47 -5.86
N GLY A 15 -14.34 -11.65 -6.28
CA GLY A 15 -13.19 -11.49 -5.40
C GLY A 15 -13.17 -10.08 -4.84
N SER A 16 -13.32 -9.93 -3.53
CA SER A 16 -13.08 -8.66 -2.85
C SER A 16 -11.63 -8.27 -3.08
N VAL A 17 -11.39 -7.11 -3.70
CA VAL A 17 -10.06 -6.50 -3.73
C VAL A 17 -9.78 -6.07 -2.30
N GLN A 18 -9.08 -6.90 -1.53
CA GLN A 18 -8.55 -6.49 -0.24
C GLN A 18 -7.60 -5.31 -0.50
N ALA A 19 -7.93 -4.13 0.03
CA ALA A 19 -7.07 -2.96 -0.07
C ALA A 19 -5.72 -3.29 0.60
N ASN A 20 -4.61 -3.04 -0.09
CA ASN A 20 -3.28 -3.17 0.49
C ASN A 20 -3.10 -2.10 1.60
N PRO A 21 -2.23 -2.32 2.59
CA PRO A 21 -2.08 -1.41 3.72
C PRO A 21 -1.62 -0.01 3.32
N PHE A 22 -0.88 0.14 2.21
CA PHE A 22 -0.43 1.44 1.71
C PHE A 22 -1.62 2.28 1.21
N ASP A 23 -2.53 1.70 0.43
CA ASP A 23 -3.73 2.39 -0.04
C ASP A 23 -4.78 2.55 1.06
N ALA A 24 -4.93 1.55 1.94
CA ALA A 24 -5.88 1.61 3.06
C ALA A 24 -5.58 2.75 4.04
N LEU A 25 -4.31 3.14 4.18
CA LEU A 25 -3.88 4.26 5.01
C LEU A 25 -3.81 5.60 4.24
N GLY A 26 -4.22 5.62 2.97
CA GLY A 26 -4.25 6.84 2.15
C GLY A 26 -2.89 7.33 1.66
N CYS A 27 -1.83 6.51 1.74
CA CYS A 27 -0.48 6.90 1.38
C CYS A 27 -0.36 7.31 -0.10
N SER A 28 -1.13 6.66 -0.97
CA SER A 28 -1.16 6.95 -2.41
C SER A 28 -1.70 8.34 -2.76
N GLY A 29 -2.42 9.00 -1.85
CA GLY A 29 -2.92 10.36 -2.07
C GLY A 29 -1.80 11.39 -2.26
N CYS A 30 -0.66 11.20 -1.59
CA CYS A 30 0.52 12.06 -1.74
C CYS A 30 1.65 11.36 -2.51
N HIS A 31 1.88 10.07 -2.26
CA HIS A 31 3.00 9.34 -2.85
C HIS A 31 2.67 8.65 -4.19
N GLY A 32 1.46 8.85 -4.70
CA GLY A 32 0.98 8.27 -5.95
C GLY A 32 0.64 6.78 -5.84
N THR A 33 -0.08 6.27 -6.84
CA THR A 33 -0.44 4.86 -6.95
C THR A 33 0.81 3.99 -6.97
N GLY A 34 0.85 2.95 -6.11
CA GLY A 34 2.02 2.10 -5.94
C GLY A 34 3.28 2.84 -5.49
N GLY A 35 3.15 4.01 -4.87
CA GLY A 35 4.27 4.84 -4.44
C GLY A 35 5.02 5.53 -5.59
N LYS A 36 4.41 5.66 -6.78
CA LYS A 36 4.98 6.38 -7.92
C LYS A 36 4.37 7.79 -7.97
N SER A 37 5.00 8.73 -7.28
CA SER A 37 4.53 10.11 -7.23
C SER A 37 4.83 10.85 -8.53
N ALA A 38 3.86 11.63 -9.00
CA ALA A 38 4.03 12.60 -10.08
C ALA A 38 4.31 14.02 -9.57
N ILE A 39 4.25 14.24 -8.26
CA ILE A 39 4.38 15.56 -7.63
C ILE A 39 5.79 15.66 -7.03
N PRO A 40 6.66 16.59 -7.47
CA PRO A 40 8.05 16.67 -7.02
C PRO A 40 8.21 16.84 -5.50
N THR A 41 7.26 17.49 -4.84
CA THR A 41 7.27 17.73 -3.39
C THR A 41 7.05 16.45 -2.58
N TYR A 42 6.34 15.46 -3.15
CA TYR A 42 6.09 14.18 -2.49
C TYR A 42 6.94 13.11 -3.15
N PRO A 43 7.93 12.55 -2.45
CA PRO A 43 8.86 11.61 -3.08
C PRO A 43 8.15 10.32 -3.48
N SER A 44 8.55 9.75 -4.61
CA SER A 44 8.24 8.35 -4.93
C SER A 44 8.86 7.42 -3.89
N LEU A 45 8.10 6.40 -3.51
CA LEU A 45 8.47 5.36 -2.55
C LEU A 45 8.61 3.98 -3.22
N ALA A 46 8.17 3.82 -4.47
CA ALA A 46 8.32 2.59 -5.23
C ALA A 46 9.80 2.19 -5.33
N LYS A 47 10.09 0.89 -5.16
CA LYS A 47 11.47 0.39 -5.18
C LYS A 47 12.14 0.64 -6.54
N SER A 48 11.35 0.60 -7.62
CA SER A 48 11.81 0.94 -8.97
C SER A 48 12.40 2.36 -9.08
N ALA A 49 11.91 3.32 -8.28
CA ALA A 49 12.37 4.71 -8.28
C ALA A 49 13.40 5.00 -7.17
N ARG A 50 13.36 4.24 -6.08
CA ARG A 50 14.21 4.43 -4.90
C ARG A 50 14.77 3.08 -4.41
N PRO A 51 15.75 2.48 -5.12
CA PRO A 51 16.25 1.14 -4.80
C PRO A 51 16.92 1.05 -3.42
N ASN A 52 17.40 2.16 -2.88
CA ASN A 52 18.04 2.20 -1.56
C ASN A 52 17.10 2.66 -0.43
N LEU A 53 15.81 2.88 -0.71
CA LEU A 53 14.84 3.24 0.32
C LEU A 53 14.54 2.03 1.20
N ASP A 54 14.66 2.24 2.52
CA ASP A 54 14.20 1.35 3.57
C ASP A 54 12.94 1.96 4.20
N VAL A 55 11.77 1.55 3.72
CA VAL A 55 10.48 2.11 4.13
C VAL A 55 10.21 1.87 5.61
N VAL A 56 10.61 0.72 6.15
CA VAL A 56 10.39 0.39 7.57
C VAL A 56 11.19 1.32 8.46
N LYS A 57 12.47 1.52 8.13
CA LYS A 57 13.33 2.44 8.87
C LYS A 57 12.79 3.86 8.80
N GLU A 58 12.42 4.36 7.62
CA GLU A 58 11.95 5.73 7.49
C GLU A 58 10.64 5.97 8.28
N LEU A 59 9.70 5.02 8.27
CA LEU A 59 8.49 5.11 9.10
C LEU A 59 8.82 5.13 10.60
N LYS A 60 9.73 4.26 11.06
CA LYS A 60 10.17 4.23 12.46
C LYS A 60 10.92 5.50 12.88
N ASP A 61 11.70 6.07 11.97
CA ASP A 61 12.42 7.32 12.23
C ASP A 61 11.44 8.49 12.38
N PHE A 62 10.35 8.52 11.61
CA PHE A 62 9.28 9.50 11.80
C PHE A 62 8.50 9.27 13.10
N GLN A 63 8.18 8.02 13.44
CA GLN A 63 7.48 7.66 14.69
C GLN A 63 8.30 8.06 15.93
N SER A 64 9.61 7.83 15.91
CA SER A 64 10.52 8.16 17.01
C SER A 64 10.95 9.64 17.04
N GLY A 65 10.70 10.37 15.95
CA GLY A 65 11.17 11.75 15.78
C GLY A 65 12.66 11.88 15.40
N ALA A 66 13.35 10.77 15.13
CA ALA A 66 14.70 10.77 14.56
C ALA A 66 14.74 11.46 13.19
N ARG A 67 13.66 11.31 12.41
CA ARG A 67 13.40 12.10 11.21
C ARG A 67 12.20 13.02 11.46
N LYS A 68 12.38 14.32 11.20
CA LYS A 68 11.37 15.35 11.53
C LYS A 68 10.67 15.83 10.28
N ASP A 69 9.38 15.56 10.21
CA ASP A 69 8.43 16.13 9.26
C ASP A 69 7.03 16.00 9.88
N PRO A 70 6.30 17.10 10.18
CA PRO A 70 5.03 17.01 10.89
C PRO A 70 3.96 16.19 10.16
N THR A 71 3.92 16.26 8.83
CA THR A 71 2.96 15.52 8.02
C THR A 71 3.26 14.03 8.06
N MET A 72 4.51 13.64 7.80
CA MET A 72 4.91 12.24 7.84
C MET A 72 4.96 11.67 9.25
N ALA A 73 5.18 12.47 10.29
CA ALA A 73 5.06 12.01 11.67
C ALA A 73 3.63 11.56 11.99
N ALA A 74 2.62 12.32 11.56
CA ALA A 74 1.22 11.93 11.72
C ALA A 74 0.88 10.67 10.90
N MET A 75 1.33 10.60 9.64
CA MET A 75 1.12 9.41 8.80
C MET A 75 1.82 8.16 9.36
N ALA A 76 3.05 8.30 9.83
CA ALA A 76 3.82 7.19 10.37
C ALA A 76 3.25 6.68 11.70
N ALA A 77 2.64 7.56 12.50
CA ALA A 77 1.90 7.13 13.69
C ALA A 77 0.67 6.28 13.33
N MET A 78 -0.06 6.60 12.26
CA MET A 78 -1.17 5.76 11.77
C MET A 78 -0.71 4.43 11.17
N ALA A 79 0.50 4.40 10.60
CA ALA A 79 1.12 3.20 10.05
C ALA A 79 1.74 2.27 11.11
N ALA A 80 1.64 2.61 12.41
CA ALA A 80 2.23 1.84 13.49
C ALA A 80 1.75 0.37 13.47
N GLY A 81 2.70 -0.57 13.40
CA GLY A 81 2.41 -2.00 13.30
C GLY A 81 2.03 -2.49 11.90
N GLN A 82 2.07 -1.63 10.88
CA GLN A 82 1.86 -1.97 9.46
C GLN A 82 3.09 -1.65 8.59
N GLU A 83 4.21 -1.24 9.19
CA GLU A 83 5.38 -0.73 8.47
C GLU A 83 5.94 -1.77 7.50
N GLN A 84 6.07 -3.03 7.96
CA GLN A 84 6.58 -4.11 7.12
C GLN A 84 5.60 -4.42 5.98
N ALA A 85 4.29 -4.45 6.26
CA ALA A 85 3.29 -4.75 5.23
C ALA A 85 3.24 -3.66 4.15
N ILE A 86 3.44 -2.40 4.53
CA ILE A 86 3.59 -1.28 3.60
C ILE A 86 4.88 -1.43 2.77
N ALA A 87 6.00 -1.77 3.42
CA ALA A 87 7.29 -1.96 2.76
C ALA A 87 7.24 -3.11 1.74
N ASP A 88 6.61 -4.23 2.11
CA ASP A 88 6.46 -5.41 1.24
C ASP A 88 5.62 -5.08 0.01
N TYR A 89 4.52 -4.35 0.19
CA TYR A 89 3.73 -3.86 -0.94
C TYR A 89 4.59 -2.99 -1.88
N LEU A 90 5.29 -1.99 -1.35
CA LEU A 90 6.12 -1.08 -2.15
C LEU A 90 7.34 -1.75 -2.80
N ALA A 91 7.83 -2.86 -2.24
CA ALA A 91 8.90 -3.66 -2.82
C ALA A 91 8.47 -4.36 -4.12
N GLY A 92 7.17 -4.65 -4.26
CA GLY A 92 6.57 -5.18 -5.49
C GLY A 92 6.34 -4.14 -6.58
N GLN A 93 6.58 -2.84 -6.31
CA GLN A 93 6.25 -1.72 -7.20
C GLN A 93 7.47 -1.11 -7.92
#